data_AF-A0A957BMS0-F1
#
_entry.id   AF-A0A957BMS0-F1
#
_cell.length_a   1.000
_cell.length_b   1.000
_cell.length_c   1.000
_cell.angle_alpha   90.00
_cell.angle_beta   90.00
_cell.angle_gamma   90.00
#
_symmetry.space_group_name_H-M   'P 1'
#
loop_
_entity.id
_entity.type
_entity.pdbx_description
1 polymer ?
#
loop_
_entity_poly.entity_id
_entity_poly.type
_entity_poly.pdbx_seq_one_letter_code
_entity_poly.pdbx_strand_id
1 'polypeptide(L)'
;MRSIAMTPLIFVLVGVGAEAALSTLRRVVSLSSRVVVVGFLAVLAVSVVLAGQTYFTWAERADLFYETDADLAAAARWLQTQSTENTRVYLAARDRTHPTVLIEQTSPIIWLGTDTLYRAPEGMNGLYIFPRSAPPPADWSTWLEAGRITDLPLGPDGRTAFEAFRLPGDTPLPAGDPDVTADARNPWLSLAAAYPVAVESGSDAEFVAAWRIDRTPDAPDLTPLVQVDTPQGVVLSRGDIYMTDTNLWEQGAVVFVRIPIHIPAGTPPGRYTVRMAWVARAADAYAPYLRDTGEQAGIWAVTGQVQVLPASEPANPDELPITNRLDLEVAPGVRLLGFAALPATLRPGEAALFASYWQASSTDEPRSDIAVGLLLQSTENEEYLASPAVLDELYPPTEWQDGDVVTAYLRLEIARDQAAGDYQLFAVVGESRVLIGSVRVEGVSRLYDMPAFDTFSGVDFGGMIRLVGYSIDLEDGLRLRLVWQPLEIIEQDYAVFVHLLDANNTIVTQQDAMPVGNTYPTSLWQPGEFIIDEYYFPNVDATDLTIELGWYLQSTGYRLSLTVLPSGQIEDSLEISPNWP
;
A
#
# COMPACT_ATOMS: atom_id res chain seq x y z
N MET A 1 -34.44 -1.51 -3.22
CA MET A 1 -35.45 -0.66 -3.90
C MET A 1 -36.02 -1.19 -5.23
N ARG A 2 -35.38 -2.12 -5.96
CA ARG A 2 -35.87 -2.59 -7.27
C ARG A 2 -37.19 -3.41 -7.25
N SER A 3 -37.61 -3.92 -6.09
CA SER A 3 -38.83 -4.76 -5.95
C SER A 3 -40.13 -3.98 -5.74
N ILE A 4 -40.08 -2.73 -5.25
CA ILE A 4 -41.29 -1.97 -4.88
C ILE A 4 -42.13 -1.57 -6.11
N ALA A 5 -41.50 -1.36 -7.27
CA ALA A 5 -42.19 -0.99 -8.52
C ALA A 5 -42.95 -2.17 -9.17
N MET A 6 -42.61 -3.42 -8.84
CA MET A 6 -43.27 -4.62 -9.38
C MET A 6 -44.53 -5.02 -8.60
N THR A 7 -44.64 -4.56 -7.35
CA THR A 7 -45.73 -4.89 -6.44
C THR A 7 -47.13 -4.61 -7.03
N PRO A 8 -47.41 -3.44 -7.65
CA PRO A 8 -48.73 -3.17 -8.23
C PRO A 8 -49.07 -4.10 -9.41
N LEU A 9 -48.06 -4.45 -10.23
CA LEU A 9 -48.24 -5.30 -11.41
C LEU A 9 -48.61 -6.74 -11.02
N ILE A 10 -47.96 -7.26 -9.97
CA ILE A 10 -48.27 -8.60 -9.42
C ILE A 10 -49.70 -8.64 -8.91
N PHE A 11 -50.14 -7.64 -8.15
CA PHE A 11 -51.51 -7.61 -7.62
C PHE A 11 -52.59 -7.44 -8.71
N VAL A 12 -52.33 -6.64 -9.75
CA VAL A 12 -53.26 -6.49 -10.88
C VAL A 12 -53.39 -7.79 -11.68
N LEU A 13 -52.28 -8.46 -11.98
CA LEU A 13 -52.31 -9.73 -12.72
C LEU A 13 -53.01 -10.84 -11.93
N VAL A 14 -52.79 -10.91 -10.62
CA VAL A 14 -53.51 -11.84 -9.73
C VAL A 14 -55.01 -11.51 -9.70
N GLY A 15 -55.38 -10.23 -9.65
CA GLY A 15 -56.78 -9.79 -9.72
C GLY A 15 -57.48 -10.19 -11.02
N VAL A 16 -56.84 -9.97 -12.17
CA VAL A 16 -57.35 -10.37 -13.50
C VAL A 16 -57.47 -11.89 -13.60
N GLY A 17 -56.47 -12.63 -13.11
CA GLY A 17 -56.51 -14.10 -13.08
C GLY A 17 -57.65 -14.64 -12.22
N ALA A 18 -57.90 -14.02 -11.06
CA ALA A 18 -59.01 -14.37 -10.17
C ALA A 18 -60.37 -14.11 -10.82
N GLU A 19 -60.54 -12.98 -11.51
CA GLU A 19 -61.77 -12.67 -12.26
C GLU A 19 -62.00 -13.67 -13.40
N ALA A 20 -60.95 -13.97 -14.17
CA ALA A 20 -61.01 -14.96 -15.25
C ALA A 20 -61.41 -16.35 -14.74
N ALA A 21 -60.83 -16.79 -13.61
CA ALA A 21 -61.17 -18.06 -12.96
C ALA A 21 -62.63 -18.07 -12.48
N LEU A 22 -63.09 -17.02 -11.81
CA LEU A 22 -64.48 -16.85 -11.36
C LEU A 22 -65.47 -16.87 -12.53
N SER A 23 -65.14 -16.18 -13.62
CA SER A 23 -65.98 -16.10 -14.82
C SER A 23 -66.12 -17.47 -15.50
N THR A 24 -65.04 -18.25 -15.51
CA THR A 24 -65.00 -19.61 -16.08
C THR A 24 -65.78 -20.59 -15.20
N LEU A 25 -65.59 -20.52 -13.87
CA LEU A 25 -66.30 -21.40 -12.93
C LEU A 25 -67.82 -21.21 -13.00
N ARG A 26 -68.28 -19.96 -13.16
CA ARG A 26 -69.71 -19.62 -13.35
C ARG A 26 -70.31 -20.20 -14.63
N ARG A 27 -69.50 -20.51 -15.66
CA ARG A 27 -69.98 -21.11 -16.92
C ARG A 27 -70.10 -22.63 -16.84
N VAL A 28 -69.31 -23.27 -15.99
CA VAL A 28 -69.18 -24.74 -15.94
C VAL A 28 -70.02 -25.36 -14.82
N VAL A 29 -70.31 -24.61 -13.75
CA VAL A 29 -71.01 -25.13 -12.57
C VAL A 29 -72.40 -24.52 -12.44
N SER A 30 -73.46 -25.34 -12.37
CA SER A 30 -74.87 -24.89 -12.26
C SER A 30 -75.27 -24.45 -10.85
N LEU A 31 -74.33 -23.89 -10.08
CA LEU A 31 -74.57 -23.38 -8.73
C LEU A 31 -75.05 -21.92 -8.77
N SER A 32 -75.84 -21.51 -7.78
CA SER A 32 -76.25 -20.10 -7.68
C SER A 32 -75.04 -19.18 -7.51
N SER A 33 -75.11 -17.97 -8.09
CA SER A 33 -74.00 -17.00 -8.06
C SER A 33 -73.49 -16.67 -6.65
N ARG A 34 -74.40 -16.69 -5.65
CA ARG A 34 -74.04 -16.51 -4.23
C ARG A 34 -73.16 -17.64 -3.71
N VAL A 35 -73.43 -18.89 -4.07
CA VAL A 35 -72.64 -20.05 -3.63
C VAL A 35 -71.24 -20.01 -4.24
N VAL A 36 -71.10 -19.62 -5.51
CA VAL A 36 -69.80 -19.46 -6.18
C VAL A 36 -68.97 -18.34 -5.54
N VAL A 37 -69.59 -17.20 -5.23
CA VAL A 37 -68.90 -16.08 -4.57
C VAL A 37 -68.48 -16.44 -3.14
N VAL A 38 -69.38 -17.08 -2.36
CA VAL A 38 -69.06 -17.53 -1.00
C VAL A 38 -67.95 -18.58 -1.02
N GLY A 39 -67.98 -19.54 -1.95
CA GLY A 39 -66.92 -20.53 -2.13
C GLY A 39 -65.58 -19.90 -2.50
N PHE A 40 -65.57 -18.92 -3.41
CA PHE A 40 -64.36 -18.18 -3.76
C PHE A 40 -63.79 -17.38 -2.58
N LEU A 41 -64.65 -16.67 -1.82
CA LEU A 41 -64.23 -15.97 -0.60
C LEU A 41 -63.66 -16.93 0.45
N ALA A 42 -64.24 -18.14 0.58
CA ALA A 42 -63.72 -19.17 1.46
C ALA A 42 -62.32 -19.66 1.02
N VAL A 43 -62.10 -19.91 -0.27
CA VAL A 43 -60.79 -20.27 -0.82
C VAL A 43 -59.78 -19.14 -0.60
N LEU A 44 -60.17 -17.89 -0.81
CA LEU A 44 -59.30 -16.74 -0.60
C LEU A 44 -58.94 -16.58 0.88
N ALA A 45 -59.90 -16.75 1.79
CA ALA A 45 -59.65 -16.76 3.23
C ALA A 45 -58.68 -17.88 3.63
N VAL A 46 -58.87 -19.11 3.13
CA VAL A 46 -57.95 -20.22 3.37
C VAL A 46 -56.57 -19.94 2.80
N SER A 47 -56.48 -19.36 1.60
CA SER A 47 -55.20 -19.00 0.97
C SER A 47 -54.45 -17.94 1.75
N VAL A 48 -55.16 -16.94 2.29
CA VAL A 48 -54.57 -15.92 3.17
C VAL A 48 -54.03 -16.56 4.46
N VAL A 49 -54.77 -17.50 5.05
CA VAL A 49 -54.30 -18.22 6.25
C VAL A 49 -53.06 -19.06 5.93
N LEU A 50 -53.06 -19.82 4.84
CA LEU A 50 -51.92 -20.64 4.42
C LEU A 50 -50.70 -19.80 4.05
N ALA A 51 -50.90 -18.71 3.31
CA ALA A 51 -49.85 -17.77 2.97
C ALA A 51 -49.30 -17.09 4.22
N GLY A 52 -50.17 -16.70 5.16
CA GLY A 52 -49.78 -16.15 6.44
C GLY A 52 -48.93 -17.14 7.25
N GLN A 53 -49.39 -18.39 7.37
CA GLN A 53 -48.63 -19.46 8.04
C GLN A 53 -47.25 -19.64 7.40
N THR A 54 -47.21 -19.77 6.06
CA THR A 54 -45.96 -19.95 5.32
C THR A 54 -45.02 -18.76 5.49
N TYR A 55 -45.57 -17.54 5.43
CA TYR A 55 -44.82 -16.30 5.62
C TYR A 55 -44.24 -16.21 7.02
N PHE A 56 -45.02 -16.46 8.07
CA PHE A 56 -44.52 -16.37 9.45
C PHE A 56 -43.53 -17.50 9.78
N THR A 57 -43.72 -18.70 9.23
CA THR A 57 -42.70 -19.75 9.33
C THR A 57 -41.40 -19.36 8.61
N TRP A 58 -41.50 -18.72 7.45
CA TRP A 58 -40.33 -18.18 6.73
C TRP A 58 -39.68 -17.01 7.48
N ALA A 59 -40.47 -16.10 8.05
CA ALA A 59 -40.01 -14.91 8.77
C ALA A 59 -39.32 -15.25 10.10
N GLU A 60 -39.66 -16.38 10.72
CA GLU A 60 -39.01 -16.90 11.94
C GLU A 60 -37.71 -17.66 11.65
N ARG A 61 -37.32 -17.83 10.38
CA ARG A 61 -36.08 -18.54 10.03
C ARG A 61 -34.85 -17.77 10.49
N ALA A 62 -33.96 -18.48 11.18
CA ALA A 62 -32.69 -17.92 11.64
C ALA A 62 -31.77 -17.50 10.48
N ASP A 63 -31.73 -18.23 9.37
CA ASP A 63 -30.90 -17.85 8.22
C ASP A 63 -31.38 -16.53 7.60
N LEU A 64 -32.69 -16.33 7.49
CA LEU A 64 -33.26 -15.07 7.01
C LEU A 64 -32.90 -13.89 7.93
N PHE A 65 -32.91 -14.12 9.26
CA PHE A 65 -32.55 -13.11 10.24
C PHE A 65 -31.12 -12.59 10.02
N TYR A 66 -30.15 -13.46 9.76
CA TYR A 66 -28.75 -13.06 9.52
C TYR A 66 -28.51 -12.52 8.10
N GLU A 67 -29.19 -13.05 7.08
CA GLU A 67 -29.09 -12.57 5.69
C GLU A 67 -29.72 -11.19 5.46
N THR A 68 -30.54 -10.71 6.40
CA THR A 68 -31.21 -9.40 6.33
C THR A 68 -30.68 -8.40 7.34
N ASP A 69 -29.52 -8.67 7.94
CA ASP A 69 -28.86 -7.83 8.96
C ASP A 69 -29.77 -7.50 10.15
N ALA A 70 -30.70 -8.41 10.48
CA ALA A 70 -31.60 -8.23 11.62
C ALA A 70 -30.86 -8.38 12.97
N ASP A 71 -29.70 -9.03 12.96
CA ASP A 71 -28.74 -9.03 14.05
C ASP A 71 -28.15 -7.64 14.30
N LEU A 72 -27.82 -6.90 13.24
CA LEU A 72 -27.35 -5.51 13.33
C LEU A 72 -28.48 -4.59 13.84
N ALA A 73 -29.73 -4.81 13.42
CA ALA A 73 -30.88 -4.09 13.98
C ALA A 73 -31.08 -4.40 15.47
N ALA A 74 -30.90 -5.66 15.88
CA ALA A 74 -30.97 -6.07 17.28
C ALA A 74 -29.85 -5.41 18.11
N ALA A 75 -28.64 -5.34 17.57
CA ALA A 75 -27.52 -4.63 18.16
C ALA A 75 -27.81 -3.13 18.35
N ALA A 76 -28.33 -2.45 17.32
CA ALA A 76 -28.68 -1.03 17.38
C ALA A 76 -29.74 -0.72 18.44
N ARG A 77 -30.80 -1.55 18.54
CA ARG A 77 -31.83 -1.40 19.59
C ARG A 77 -31.30 -1.70 20.98
N TRP A 78 -30.46 -2.73 21.10
CA TRP A 78 -29.82 -3.03 22.38
C TRP A 78 -28.92 -1.88 22.83
N LEU A 79 -28.18 -1.25 21.91
CA LEU A 79 -27.32 -0.11 22.19
C LEU A 79 -28.10 1.09 22.77
N GLN A 80 -29.35 1.34 22.34
CA GLN A 80 -30.20 2.39 22.92
C GLN A 80 -30.49 2.19 24.42
N THR A 81 -30.34 0.97 24.93
CA THR A 81 -30.53 0.65 26.36
C THR A 81 -29.24 0.80 27.19
N GLN A 82 -28.09 0.99 26.53
CA GLN A 82 -26.79 1.06 27.18
C GLN A 82 -26.43 2.51 27.51
N SER A 83 -25.79 2.74 28.66
CA SER A 83 -25.15 4.03 28.92
C SER A 83 -23.91 4.19 28.02
N THR A 84 -23.84 5.32 27.32
CA THR A 84 -22.68 5.73 26.54
C THR A 84 -21.86 6.82 27.23
N GLU A 85 -22.14 7.10 28.50
CA GLU A 85 -21.31 8.00 29.29
C GLU A 85 -19.90 7.40 29.44
N ASN A 86 -18.89 8.20 29.10
CA ASN A 86 -17.49 7.79 29.07
C ASN A 86 -17.23 6.48 28.29
N THR A 87 -18.04 6.21 27.26
CA THR A 87 -17.95 4.98 26.45
C THR A 87 -17.99 5.35 24.96
N ARG A 88 -17.04 4.82 24.19
CA ARG A 88 -17.03 4.85 22.73
C ARG A 88 -17.62 3.57 22.17
N VAL A 89 -18.46 3.72 21.16
CA VAL A 89 -19.17 2.59 20.55
C VAL A 89 -18.51 2.25 19.22
N TYR A 90 -18.07 1.01 19.11
CA TYR A 90 -17.50 0.43 17.91
C TYR A 90 -18.43 -0.67 17.41
N LEU A 91 -18.95 -0.50 16.19
CA LEU A 91 -19.91 -1.45 15.61
C LEU A 91 -19.35 -2.00 14.31
N ALA A 92 -19.19 -3.32 14.25
CA ALA A 92 -18.79 -3.99 13.02
C ALA A 92 -19.97 -4.10 12.05
N ALA A 93 -19.67 -3.94 10.77
CA ALA A 93 -20.57 -4.25 9.68
C ALA A 93 -19.75 -4.64 8.45
N ARG A 94 -20.33 -5.48 7.59
CA ARG A 94 -19.68 -5.89 6.34
C ARG A 94 -19.43 -4.69 5.43
N ASP A 95 -20.43 -3.83 5.31
CA ASP A 95 -20.35 -2.54 4.65
C ASP A 95 -20.49 -1.44 5.71
N ARG A 96 -19.43 -0.63 5.88
CA ARG A 96 -19.43 0.50 6.82
C ARG A 96 -20.56 1.48 6.46
N THR A 97 -21.10 2.18 7.46
CA THR A 97 -22.21 3.14 7.27
C THR A 97 -23.51 2.45 6.82
N HIS A 98 -23.95 1.46 7.61
CA HIS A 98 -25.10 0.64 7.27
C HIS A 98 -26.46 1.35 7.53
N PRO A 99 -27.39 1.42 6.56
CA PRO A 99 -28.67 2.13 6.70
C PRO A 99 -29.54 1.66 7.86
N THR A 100 -29.52 0.36 8.17
CA THR A 100 -30.31 -0.23 9.27
C THR A 100 -30.02 0.43 10.62
N VAL A 101 -28.77 0.79 10.88
CA VAL A 101 -28.36 1.43 12.14
C VAL A 101 -28.67 2.92 12.12
N LEU A 102 -28.49 3.58 10.97
CA LEU A 102 -28.77 5.01 10.81
C LEU A 102 -30.25 5.35 11.09
N ILE A 103 -31.16 4.41 10.79
CA ILE A 103 -32.60 4.56 11.07
C ILE A 103 -32.90 4.49 12.57
N GLU A 104 -32.12 3.73 13.34
CA GLU A 104 -32.35 3.46 14.77
C GLU A 104 -31.80 4.57 15.71
N GLN A 105 -31.38 5.73 15.18
CA GLN A 105 -30.98 6.94 15.95
C GLN A 105 -30.06 6.67 17.16
N THR A 106 -28.98 5.92 16.94
CA THR A 106 -28.02 5.55 17.98
C THR A 106 -27.06 6.69 18.36
N SER A 107 -26.33 6.53 19.47
CA SER A 107 -25.13 7.35 19.77
C SER A 107 -24.13 7.33 18.60
N PRO A 108 -23.18 8.28 18.52
CA PRO A 108 -22.12 8.26 17.50
C PRO A 108 -21.37 6.93 17.54
N ILE A 109 -21.24 6.30 16.38
CA ILE A 109 -20.61 4.99 16.20
C ILE A 109 -19.36 5.17 15.35
N ILE A 110 -18.29 4.49 15.75
CA ILE A 110 -17.12 4.26 14.91
C ILE A 110 -17.32 2.89 14.25
N TRP A 111 -17.36 2.86 12.93
CA TRP A 111 -17.57 1.62 12.18
C TRP A 111 -16.29 0.78 12.16
N LEU A 112 -16.43 -0.50 12.50
CA LEU A 112 -15.37 -1.50 12.34
C LEU A 112 -15.58 -2.25 11.03
N GLY A 113 -14.49 -2.49 10.29
CA GLY A 113 -14.46 -3.49 9.23
C GLY A 113 -13.77 -4.78 9.70
N THR A 114 -13.49 -5.69 8.78
CA THR A 114 -12.61 -6.85 9.04
C THR A 114 -11.13 -6.46 9.10
N ASP A 115 -10.81 -5.27 8.62
CA ASP A 115 -9.50 -4.66 8.41
C ASP A 115 -9.12 -3.63 9.48
N THR A 116 -10.06 -3.20 10.33
CA THR A 116 -9.82 -2.20 11.38
C THR A 116 -10.41 -2.57 12.73
N LEU A 117 -9.63 -2.34 13.79
CA LEU A 117 -10.07 -2.38 15.18
C LEU A 117 -9.55 -1.13 15.89
N TYR A 118 -10.23 -0.69 16.94
CA TYR A 118 -9.76 0.44 17.74
C TYR A 118 -9.62 0.02 19.20
N ARG A 119 -8.73 0.70 19.91
CA ARG A 119 -8.76 0.80 21.37
C ARG A 119 -9.20 2.22 21.71
N ALA A 120 -10.18 2.35 22.59
CA ALA A 120 -10.64 3.65 23.07
C ALA A 120 -9.50 4.47 23.73
N PRO A 121 -9.62 5.81 23.77
CA PRO A 121 -8.69 6.65 24.51
C PRO A 121 -8.58 6.26 25.98
N GLU A 122 -7.42 6.52 26.58
CA GLU A 122 -7.19 6.28 28.01
C GLU A 122 -8.24 6.99 28.88
N GLY A 123 -8.67 6.31 29.95
CA GLY A 123 -9.75 6.79 30.82
C GLY A 123 -11.18 6.66 30.25
N MET A 124 -11.38 6.24 29.00
CA MET A 124 -12.70 5.88 28.43
C MET A 124 -12.90 4.37 28.39
N ASN A 125 -14.14 3.90 28.14
CA ASN A 125 -14.41 2.51 27.78
C ASN A 125 -14.69 2.39 26.27
N GLY A 126 -14.26 1.30 25.65
CA GLY A 126 -14.73 0.86 24.34
C GLY A 126 -15.82 -0.20 24.49
N LEU A 127 -16.97 0.02 23.85
CA LEU A 127 -18.03 -0.97 23.67
C LEU A 127 -17.97 -1.46 22.22
N TYR A 128 -17.51 -2.69 22.01
CA TYR A 128 -17.35 -3.32 20.71
C TYR A 128 -18.53 -4.25 20.47
N ILE A 129 -19.15 -4.16 19.30
CA ILE A 129 -20.32 -4.95 18.93
C ILE A 129 -20.06 -5.58 17.57
N PHE A 130 -20.16 -6.90 17.50
CA PHE A 130 -19.94 -7.71 16.30
C PHE A 130 -21.20 -8.51 15.99
N PRO A 131 -21.98 -8.10 14.97
CA PRO A 131 -23.06 -8.91 14.43
C PRO A 131 -22.52 -10.26 13.94
N ARG A 132 -23.39 -11.25 13.79
CA ARG A 132 -22.97 -12.53 13.19
C ARG A 132 -22.65 -12.41 11.72
N SER A 133 -23.25 -11.44 11.03
CA SER A 133 -22.89 -11.11 9.66
C SER A 133 -21.48 -10.50 9.53
N ALA A 134 -20.88 -10.02 10.63
CA ALA A 134 -19.54 -9.43 10.68
C ALA A 134 -18.82 -9.79 12.00
N PRO A 135 -18.40 -11.06 12.19
CA PRO A 135 -17.74 -11.52 13.41
C PRO A 135 -16.31 -10.94 13.52
N PRO A 136 -15.74 -10.85 14.74
CA PRO A 136 -14.37 -10.40 14.91
C PRO A 136 -13.38 -11.44 14.34
N PRO A 137 -12.28 -11.01 13.70
CA PRO A 137 -11.14 -11.87 13.40
C PRO A 137 -10.61 -12.62 14.64
N ALA A 138 -10.11 -13.83 14.43
CA ALA A 138 -9.75 -14.75 15.52
C ALA A 138 -8.62 -14.20 16.43
N ASP A 139 -7.62 -13.56 15.86
CA ASP A 139 -6.53 -12.90 16.59
C ASP A 139 -7.02 -11.74 17.47
N TRP A 140 -7.98 -10.94 16.98
CA TRP A 140 -8.60 -9.87 17.78
C TRP A 140 -9.56 -10.42 18.84
N SER A 141 -10.25 -11.52 18.55
CA SER A 141 -11.19 -12.15 19.50
C SER A 141 -10.50 -12.43 20.84
N THR A 142 -9.26 -12.93 20.81
CA THR A 142 -8.48 -13.25 22.01
C THR A 142 -8.26 -12.02 22.91
N TRP A 143 -8.00 -10.85 22.32
CA TRP A 143 -7.87 -9.60 23.06
C TRP A 143 -9.20 -9.09 23.60
N LEU A 144 -10.27 -9.23 22.81
CA LEU A 144 -11.63 -8.81 23.16
C LEU A 144 -12.26 -9.64 24.28
N GLU A 145 -11.94 -10.94 24.37
CA GLU A 145 -12.54 -11.89 25.32
C GLU A 145 -12.49 -11.41 26.78
N ALA A 146 -11.47 -10.64 27.17
CA ALA A 146 -11.36 -10.08 28.51
C ALA A 146 -12.55 -9.18 28.91
N GLY A 147 -13.25 -8.62 27.93
CA GLY A 147 -14.39 -7.72 28.10
C GLY A 147 -15.75 -8.32 27.75
N ARG A 148 -15.85 -9.64 27.54
CA ARG A 148 -17.05 -10.27 26.96
C ARG A 148 -18.32 -10.02 27.77
N ILE A 149 -19.39 -9.64 27.07
CA ILE A 149 -20.74 -9.47 27.62
C ILE A 149 -21.58 -10.70 27.28
N THR A 150 -22.24 -11.28 28.28
CA THR A 150 -22.99 -12.54 28.14
C THR A 150 -24.51 -12.37 28.11
N ASP A 151 -25.03 -11.29 28.69
CA ASP A 151 -26.47 -10.98 28.71
C ASP A 151 -26.87 -10.19 27.46
N LEU A 152 -26.93 -10.89 26.33
CA LEU A 152 -27.22 -10.32 25.01
C LEU A 152 -28.56 -10.83 24.45
N PRO A 153 -29.27 -10.02 23.64
CA PRO A 153 -30.48 -10.45 22.95
C PRO A 153 -30.24 -11.73 22.14
N LEU A 154 -31.24 -12.62 22.15
CA LEU A 154 -31.19 -13.86 21.39
C LEU A 154 -31.82 -13.68 20.00
N GLY A 155 -31.26 -14.37 19.01
CA GLY A 155 -31.85 -14.56 17.70
C GLY A 155 -32.89 -15.70 17.68
N PRO A 156 -33.54 -15.94 16.52
CA PRO A 156 -34.56 -16.98 16.38
C PRO A 156 -34.04 -18.41 16.62
N ASP A 157 -32.74 -18.63 16.53
CA ASP A 157 -32.06 -19.90 16.81
C ASP A 157 -31.79 -20.15 18.30
N GLY A 158 -32.19 -19.23 19.18
CA GLY A 158 -31.96 -19.30 20.63
C GLY A 158 -30.53 -19.00 21.05
N ARG A 159 -29.67 -18.55 20.14
CA ARG A 159 -28.31 -18.10 20.44
C ARG A 159 -28.24 -16.58 20.44
N THR A 160 -27.15 -15.99 20.95
CA THR A 160 -26.99 -14.51 20.92
C THR A 160 -27.03 -14.00 19.48
N ALA A 161 -27.77 -12.92 19.26
CA ALA A 161 -27.92 -12.30 17.95
C ALA A 161 -26.61 -11.69 17.43
N PHE A 162 -25.77 -11.20 18.36
CA PHE A 162 -24.47 -10.61 18.12
C PHE A 162 -23.54 -10.92 19.30
N GLU A 163 -22.27 -10.56 19.17
CA GLU A 163 -21.27 -10.57 20.23
C GLU A 163 -20.96 -9.14 20.66
N ALA A 164 -20.70 -8.93 21.95
CA ALA A 164 -20.32 -7.62 22.44
C ALA A 164 -19.28 -7.70 23.56
N PHE A 165 -18.41 -6.72 23.60
CA PHE A 165 -17.27 -6.64 24.50
C PHE A 165 -17.14 -5.23 25.06
N ARG A 166 -16.77 -5.11 26.32
CA ARG A 166 -16.49 -3.82 26.98
C ARG A 166 -15.10 -3.85 27.59
N LEU A 167 -14.19 -3.03 27.05
CA LEU A 167 -12.81 -2.92 27.51
C LEU A 167 -12.49 -1.47 27.89
N PRO A 168 -11.76 -1.23 29.01
CA PRO A 168 -11.15 0.06 29.29
C PRO A 168 -10.16 0.45 28.18
N GLY A 169 -10.04 1.75 27.88
CA GLY A 169 -9.02 2.29 26.96
C GLY A 169 -7.59 2.07 27.45
N ASP A 170 -7.42 1.85 28.75
CA ASP A 170 -6.14 1.53 29.38
C ASP A 170 -5.77 0.02 29.26
N THR A 171 -6.60 -0.77 28.56
CA THR A 171 -6.30 -2.19 28.31
C THR A 171 -4.98 -2.29 27.53
N PRO A 172 -3.99 -3.06 28.02
CA PRO A 172 -2.73 -3.26 27.32
C PRO A 172 -2.96 -3.78 25.90
N LEU A 173 -2.18 -3.27 24.95
CA LEU A 173 -2.16 -3.81 23.59
C LEU A 173 -1.59 -5.24 23.62
N PRO A 174 -2.00 -6.12 22.71
CA PRO A 174 -1.31 -7.39 22.50
C PRO A 174 0.18 -7.14 22.26
N ALA A 175 1.04 -8.01 22.77
CA ALA A 175 2.48 -7.89 22.60
C ALA A 175 2.83 -7.90 21.10
N GLY A 176 3.46 -6.83 20.62
CA GLY A 176 3.97 -6.73 19.26
C GLY A 176 5.29 -7.47 19.07
N ASP A 177 5.81 -7.38 17.86
CA ASP A 177 7.14 -7.85 17.50
C ASP A 177 8.21 -7.03 18.23
N PRO A 178 9.04 -7.65 19.09
CA PRO A 178 10.09 -6.94 19.82
C PRO A 178 11.21 -6.40 18.92
N ASP A 179 11.36 -6.95 17.71
CA ASP A 179 12.37 -6.51 16.73
C ASP A 179 11.93 -5.21 16.02
N VAL A 180 10.68 -4.77 16.21
CA VAL A 180 10.15 -3.54 15.63
C VAL A 180 10.26 -2.40 16.65
N THR A 181 11.36 -1.66 16.57
CA THR A 181 11.61 -0.45 17.37
C THR A 181 11.49 0.83 16.54
N ALA A 182 10.72 0.81 15.45
CA ALA A 182 10.69 1.93 14.53
C ALA A 182 9.99 3.15 15.14
N ASP A 183 10.68 4.29 15.21
CA ASP A 183 10.16 5.62 15.56
C ASP A 183 9.28 6.20 14.43
N ALA A 184 8.41 5.37 13.85
CA ALA A 184 7.53 5.74 12.76
C ALA A 184 6.43 6.66 13.28
N ARG A 185 6.65 7.96 13.15
CA ARG A 185 5.72 9.01 13.55
C ARG A 185 5.46 10.00 12.43
N ASN A 186 4.21 10.40 12.24
CA ASN A 186 3.81 11.51 11.38
C ASN A 186 3.05 12.56 12.23
N PRO A 187 2.59 13.69 11.65
CA PRO A 187 1.89 14.73 12.41
C PRO A 187 0.62 14.29 13.16
N TRP A 188 0.03 13.15 12.81
CA TRP A 188 -1.24 12.67 13.35
C TRP A 188 -1.10 11.35 14.11
N LEU A 189 -0.15 10.48 13.72
CA LEU A 189 -0.06 9.10 14.16
C LEU A 189 1.36 8.72 14.58
N SER A 190 1.46 7.92 15.64
CA SER A 190 2.69 7.23 16.05
C SER A 190 2.48 5.72 16.03
N LEU A 191 3.43 4.97 15.48
CA LEU A 191 3.41 3.51 15.55
C LEU A 191 3.48 3.07 17.02
N ALA A 192 2.49 2.29 17.46
CA ALA A 192 2.40 1.77 18.81
C ALA A 192 2.90 0.32 18.90
N ALA A 193 2.63 -0.49 17.88
CA ALA A 193 3.12 -1.85 17.73
C ALA A 193 2.96 -2.32 16.27
N ALA A 194 3.78 -3.28 15.86
CA ALA A 194 3.50 -4.12 14.71
C ALA A 194 3.56 -5.58 15.12
N TYR A 195 2.87 -6.45 14.39
CA TYR A 195 2.72 -7.85 14.75
C TYR A 195 3.50 -8.75 13.78
N PRO A 196 4.16 -9.80 14.30
CA PRO A 196 4.95 -10.69 13.45
C PRO A 196 4.04 -11.44 12.48
N VAL A 197 4.44 -11.48 11.22
CA VAL A 197 3.73 -12.22 10.16
C VAL A 197 4.64 -13.33 9.67
N ALA A 198 4.11 -14.56 9.63
CA ALA A 198 4.74 -15.69 8.97
C ALA A 198 3.82 -16.18 7.87
N VAL A 199 4.34 -16.31 6.65
CA VAL A 199 3.55 -16.64 5.45
C VAL A 199 4.36 -17.53 4.52
N GLU A 200 3.72 -18.52 3.91
CA GLU A 200 4.36 -19.36 2.90
C GLU A 200 4.57 -18.59 1.60
N SER A 201 5.68 -18.87 0.91
CA SER A 201 5.91 -18.37 -0.44
C SER A 201 4.73 -18.74 -1.37
N GLY A 202 4.21 -17.77 -2.13
CA GLY A 202 3.04 -17.96 -2.98
C GLY A 202 1.67 -17.78 -2.30
N SER A 203 1.65 -17.41 -1.02
CA SER A 203 0.41 -17.27 -0.24
C SER A 203 0.09 -15.82 0.14
N ASP A 204 -1.19 -15.59 0.48
CA ASP A 204 -1.66 -14.35 1.07
C ASP A 204 -1.44 -14.34 2.58
N ALA A 205 -1.16 -13.16 3.12
CA ALA A 205 -1.14 -12.90 4.54
C ALA A 205 -1.67 -11.50 4.83
N GLU A 206 -1.76 -11.17 6.11
CA GLU A 206 -2.22 -9.86 6.56
C GLU A 206 -1.20 -9.26 7.51
N PHE A 207 -0.69 -8.08 7.16
CA PHE A 207 0.18 -7.30 8.02
C PHE A 207 -0.67 -6.47 8.97
N VAL A 208 -0.44 -6.64 10.28
CA VAL A 208 -1.18 -5.91 11.32
C VAL A 208 -0.25 -4.92 12.02
N ALA A 209 -0.68 -3.66 12.09
CA ALA A 209 0.00 -2.61 12.84
C ALA A 209 -0.99 -1.79 13.67
N ALA A 210 -0.57 -1.41 14.87
CA ALA A 210 -1.31 -0.54 15.79
C ALA A 210 -0.68 0.85 15.79
N TRP A 211 -1.53 1.88 15.63
CA TRP A 211 -1.12 3.28 15.55
C TRP A 211 -1.86 4.10 16.59
N ARG A 212 -1.14 4.81 17.45
CA ARG A 212 -1.71 5.78 18.36
C ARG A 212 -2.05 7.06 17.61
N ILE A 213 -3.25 7.57 17.81
CA ILE A 213 -3.71 8.84 17.26
C ILE A 213 -3.22 9.96 18.17
N ASP A 214 -2.15 10.65 17.75
CA ASP A 214 -1.57 11.78 18.48
C ASP A 214 -2.37 13.07 18.25
N ARG A 215 -2.95 13.25 17.06
CA ARG A 215 -3.83 14.35 16.68
C ARG A 215 -4.83 13.84 15.63
N THR A 216 -6.07 14.30 15.69
CA THR A 216 -7.08 14.03 14.65
C THR A 216 -6.60 14.50 13.26
N PRO A 217 -6.56 13.61 12.25
CA PRO A 217 -6.31 13.98 10.86
C PRO A 217 -7.25 15.06 10.35
N ASP A 218 -6.73 15.99 9.56
CA ASP A 218 -7.59 16.98 8.88
C ASP A 218 -8.29 16.35 7.66
N ALA A 219 -7.66 15.32 7.05
CA ALA A 219 -8.21 14.55 5.93
C ALA A 219 -9.20 13.47 6.41
N PRO A 220 -10.30 13.23 5.67
CA PRO A 220 -11.30 12.22 6.01
C PRO A 220 -10.94 10.80 5.54
N ASP A 221 -9.88 10.62 4.76
CA ASP A 221 -9.55 9.36 4.08
C ASP A 221 -8.06 9.02 4.13
N LEU A 222 -7.42 9.27 5.28
CA LEU A 222 -6.03 8.95 5.52
C LEU A 222 -5.84 7.41 5.50
N THR A 223 -5.30 6.92 4.40
CA THR A 223 -5.23 5.50 4.05
C THR A 223 -3.80 4.97 4.21
N PRO A 224 -3.59 3.82 4.89
CA PRO A 224 -2.27 3.21 4.96
C PRO A 224 -1.96 2.46 3.67
N LEU A 225 -0.69 2.49 3.26
CA LEU A 225 -0.13 1.71 2.18
C LEU A 225 1.07 0.94 2.72
N VAL A 226 1.08 -0.37 2.54
CA VAL A 226 2.17 -1.27 2.92
C VAL A 226 2.95 -1.70 1.70
N GLN A 227 4.25 -1.83 1.87
CA GLN A 227 5.17 -2.40 0.90
C GLN A 227 6.07 -3.43 1.58
N VAL A 228 6.21 -4.61 0.97
CA VAL A 228 7.17 -5.62 1.39
C VAL A 228 8.35 -5.58 0.41
N ASP A 229 9.55 -5.35 0.94
CA ASP A 229 10.75 -5.17 0.15
C ASP A 229 11.75 -6.31 0.35
N THR A 230 12.43 -6.68 -0.73
CA THR A 230 13.67 -7.46 -0.63
C THR A 230 14.79 -6.60 -0.06
N PRO A 231 15.84 -7.21 0.52
CA PRO A 231 17.04 -6.48 0.94
C PRO A 231 17.71 -5.67 -0.18
N GLN A 232 17.51 -6.08 -1.44
CA GLN A 232 18.02 -5.39 -2.63
C GLN A 232 17.11 -4.22 -3.09
N GLY A 233 16.02 -3.95 -2.38
CA GLY A 233 15.09 -2.84 -2.65
C GLY A 233 14.01 -3.16 -3.68
N VAL A 234 13.81 -4.43 -4.04
CA VAL A 234 12.71 -4.85 -4.94
C VAL A 234 11.41 -4.92 -4.14
N VAL A 235 10.35 -4.38 -4.71
CA VAL A 235 9.00 -4.50 -4.15
C VAL A 235 8.41 -5.87 -4.48
N LEU A 236 8.23 -6.71 -3.47
CA LEU A 236 7.59 -8.02 -3.61
C LEU A 236 6.06 -7.91 -3.60
N SER A 237 5.54 -7.09 -2.70
CA SER A 237 4.12 -6.94 -2.44
C SER A 237 3.78 -5.50 -2.10
N ARG A 238 2.60 -5.05 -2.52
CA ARG A 238 1.95 -3.84 -2.03
C ARG A 238 0.54 -4.17 -1.60
N GLY A 239 0.13 -3.59 -0.48
CA GLY A 239 -1.20 -3.76 0.08
C GLY A 239 -1.72 -2.45 0.64
N ASP A 240 -3.02 -2.23 0.53
CA ASP A 240 -3.72 -1.11 1.14
C ASP A 240 -5.11 -1.55 1.63
N ILE A 241 -5.70 -0.70 2.46
CA ILE A 241 -7.10 -0.82 2.86
C ILE A 241 -7.76 0.53 2.70
N TYR A 242 -9.05 0.55 2.42
CA TYR A 242 -9.78 1.81 2.30
C TYR A 242 -10.24 2.29 3.67
N MET A 243 -9.88 3.53 4.04
CA MET A 243 -10.31 4.17 5.28
C MET A 243 -11.17 5.40 4.96
N THR A 244 -12.22 5.59 5.76
CA THR A 244 -13.06 6.80 5.74
C THR A 244 -13.18 7.34 7.15
N ASP A 245 -13.68 8.57 7.23
CA ASP A 245 -13.99 9.27 8.47
C ASP A 245 -12.76 9.39 9.40
N THR A 246 -11.55 9.44 8.83
CA THR A 246 -10.31 9.57 9.61
C THR A 246 -10.23 10.92 10.32
N ASN A 247 -10.96 11.93 9.83
CA ASN A 247 -11.15 13.21 10.49
C ASN A 247 -12.08 13.16 11.71
N LEU A 248 -12.71 12.01 11.98
CA LEU A 248 -13.48 11.75 13.20
C LEU A 248 -12.66 10.95 14.23
N TRP A 249 -11.41 10.62 13.94
CA TRP A 249 -10.55 9.90 14.87
C TRP A 249 -10.24 10.71 16.12
N GLU A 250 -10.26 10.03 17.26
CA GLU A 250 -10.07 10.66 18.55
C GLU A 250 -8.63 10.56 19.02
N GLN A 251 -8.08 11.68 19.49
CA GLN A 251 -6.76 11.72 20.12
C GLN A 251 -6.69 10.74 21.30
N GLY A 252 -5.59 10.00 21.38
CA GLY A 252 -5.32 8.99 22.41
C GLY A 252 -5.89 7.60 22.10
N ALA A 253 -6.82 7.48 21.15
CA ALA A 253 -7.23 6.17 20.66
C ALA A 253 -6.07 5.48 19.91
N VAL A 254 -6.12 4.15 19.85
CA VAL A 254 -5.19 3.35 19.03
C VAL A 254 -5.99 2.66 17.94
N VAL A 255 -5.59 2.79 16.69
CA VAL A 255 -6.18 2.07 15.56
C VAL A 255 -5.27 0.92 15.15
N PHE A 256 -5.84 -0.28 15.09
CA PHE A 256 -5.24 -1.45 14.46
C PHE A 256 -5.68 -1.47 13.01
N VAL A 257 -4.71 -1.55 12.11
CA VAL A 257 -4.94 -1.75 10.67
C VAL A 257 -4.41 -3.12 10.28
N ARG A 258 -5.22 -3.87 9.54
CA ARG A 258 -4.90 -5.18 8.96
C ARG A 258 -4.90 -5.04 7.46
N ILE A 259 -3.74 -5.19 6.85
CA ILE A 259 -3.50 -4.84 5.45
C ILE A 259 -3.11 -6.13 4.71
N PRO A 260 -3.87 -6.54 3.69
CA PRO A 260 -3.58 -7.76 2.95
C PRO A 260 -2.29 -7.59 2.13
N ILE A 261 -1.46 -8.62 2.14
CA ILE A 261 -0.23 -8.71 1.35
C ILE A 261 -0.19 -10.07 0.64
N HIS A 262 0.27 -10.09 -0.60
CA HIS A 262 0.47 -11.32 -1.36
C HIS A 262 1.97 -11.55 -1.55
N ILE A 263 2.51 -12.67 -1.08
CA ILE A 263 3.91 -13.02 -1.31
C ILE A 263 4.00 -13.85 -2.60
N PRO A 264 4.71 -13.37 -3.64
CA PRO A 264 4.81 -14.10 -4.90
C PRO A 264 5.37 -15.51 -4.74
N ALA A 265 4.90 -16.42 -5.58
CA ALA A 265 5.41 -17.79 -5.62
C ALA A 265 6.91 -17.82 -5.95
N GLY A 266 7.64 -18.67 -5.24
CA GLY A 266 9.08 -18.81 -5.34
C GLY A 266 9.88 -17.68 -4.70
N THR A 267 9.24 -16.77 -3.96
CA THR A 267 9.96 -15.88 -3.03
C THR A 267 10.80 -16.74 -2.07
N PRO A 268 12.12 -16.51 -1.96
CA PRO A 268 12.96 -17.26 -1.04
C PRO A 268 12.51 -17.17 0.42
N PRO A 269 12.60 -18.25 1.21
CA PRO A 269 12.39 -18.18 2.65
C PRO A 269 13.35 -17.20 3.30
N GLY A 270 12.88 -16.37 4.23
CA GLY A 270 13.71 -15.33 4.82
C GLY A 270 12.90 -14.22 5.50
N ARG A 271 13.61 -13.24 6.07
CA ARG A 271 13.00 -12.06 6.68
C ARG A 271 13.02 -10.90 5.69
N TYR A 272 11.86 -10.30 5.49
CA TYR A 272 11.65 -9.19 4.57
C TYR A 272 11.15 -7.97 5.31
N THR A 273 11.61 -6.79 4.90
CA THR A 273 11.22 -5.54 5.55
C THR A 273 9.84 -5.10 5.08
N VAL A 274 9.01 -4.68 6.03
CA VAL A 274 7.72 -4.05 5.75
C VAL A 274 7.85 -2.55 5.97
N ARG A 275 7.60 -1.77 4.92
CA ARG A 275 7.49 -0.32 5.00
C ARG A 275 6.03 0.10 4.88
N MET A 276 5.69 1.20 5.53
CA MET A 276 4.36 1.78 5.44
C MET A 276 4.42 3.27 5.13
N ALA A 277 3.44 3.73 4.38
CA ALA A 277 3.12 5.13 4.13
C ALA A 277 1.67 5.40 4.50
N TRP A 278 1.33 6.67 4.74
CA TRP A 278 -0.05 7.11 4.88
C TRP A 278 -0.36 8.14 3.80
N VAL A 279 -1.50 8.03 3.14
CA VAL A 279 -1.90 8.91 2.04
C VAL A 279 -3.33 9.41 2.24
N ALA A 280 -3.51 10.73 2.19
CA ALA A 280 -4.82 11.37 2.13
C ALA A 280 -5.31 11.29 0.68
N ARG A 281 -6.18 10.32 0.38
CA ARG A 281 -6.55 9.96 -1.01
C ARG A 281 -7.27 11.09 -1.74
N ALA A 282 -8.13 11.85 -1.07
CA ALA A 282 -8.87 12.95 -1.67
C ALA A 282 -7.97 14.13 -2.08
N ALA A 283 -6.85 14.31 -1.38
CA ALA A 283 -5.88 15.36 -1.65
C ALA A 283 -4.67 14.88 -2.48
N ASP A 284 -4.59 13.57 -2.75
CA ASP A 284 -3.42 12.88 -3.33
C ASP A 284 -2.09 13.27 -2.65
N ALA A 285 -2.11 13.32 -1.32
CA ALA A 285 -1.01 13.82 -0.51
C ALA A 285 -0.53 12.77 0.49
N TYR A 286 0.77 12.46 0.48
CA TYR A 286 1.40 11.58 1.45
C TYR A 286 1.64 12.31 2.78
N ALA A 287 1.39 11.63 3.89
CA ALA A 287 1.78 12.12 5.21
C ALA A 287 3.30 11.96 5.36
N PRO A 288 4.04 13.05 5.63
CA PRO A 288 5.46 12.95 5.90
C PRO A 288 5.69 12.30 7.27
N TYR A 289 6.66 11.40 7.35
CA TYR A 289 7.20 10.96 8.63
C TYR A 289 8.11 12.04 9.22
N LEU A 290 8.25 12.03 10.54
CA LEU A 290 9.02 12.98 11.32
C LEU A 290 10.17 12.28 12.04
N ARG A 291 11.29 12.97 12.19
CA ARG A 291 12.41 12.57 13.06
C ARG A 291 12.12 12.95 14.51
N ASP A 292 12.95 12.44 15.41
CA ASP A 292 12.99 12.86 16.82
C ASP A 292 13.21 14.38 16.99
N THR A 293 13.94 14.99 16.05
CA THR A 293 14.20 16.44 16.00
C THR A 293 13.02 17.26 15.49
N GLY A 294 11.98 16.60 14.93
CA GLY A 294 10.80 17.24 14.33
C GLY A 294 10.90 17.52 12.82
N GLU A 295 12.05 17.27 12.20
CA GLU A 295 12.26 17.38 10.75
C GLU A 295 11.57 16.25 9.96
N GLN A 296 11.30 16.45 8.67
CA GLN A 296 10.72 15.40 7.82
C GLN A 296 11.73 14.26 7.55
N ALA A 297 11.24 13.02 7.55
CA ALA A 297 12.00 11.77 7.39
C ALA A 297 11.55 10.94 6.17
N GLY A 298 11.01 11.61 5.14
CA GLY A 298 10.44 10.96 3.96
C GLY A 298 8.97 10.52 4.15
N ILE A 299 8.46 9.75 3.19
CA ILE A 299 7.04 9.33 3.14
C ILE A 299 6.82 7.84 3.48
N TRP A 300 7.90 7.08 3.63
CA TRP A 300 7.88 5.66 4.01
C TRP A 300 8.66 5.47 5.30
N ALA A 301 8.10 4.71 6.24
CA ALA A 301 8.82 4.25 7.42
C ALA A 301 8.88 2.73 7.45
N VAL A 302 9.98 2.17 7.94
CA VAL A 302 10.01 0.75 8.31
C VAL A 302 9.07 0.56 9.48
N THR A 303 8.14 -0.38 9.37
CA THR A 303 7.08 -0.60 10.38
C THR A 303 6.99 -2.05 10.83
N GLY A 304 7.69 -2.98 10.19
CA GLY A 304 7.66 -4.37 10.57
C GLY A 304 8.54 -5.26 9.70
N GLN A 305 8.39 -6.56 9.90
CA GLN A 305 9.00 -7.59 9.09
C GLN A 305 7.97 -8.69 8.78
N VAL A 306 8.17 -9.37 7.65
CA VAL A 306 7.46 -10.59 7.29
C VAL A 306 8.48 -11.71 7.20
N GLN A 307 8.21 -12.81 7.90
CA GLN A 307 8.95 -14.06 7.74
C GLN A 307 8.29 -14.88 6.62
N VAL A 308 8.97 -14.99 5.49
CA VAL A 308 8.57 -15.90 4.42
C VAL A 308 9.06 -17.30 4.79
N LEU A 309 8.15 -18.27 4.72
CA LEU A 309 8.39 -19.68 4.95
C LEU A 309 8.49 -20.42 3.60
N PRO A 310 9.17 -21.59 3.55
CA PRO A 310 9.10 -22.47 2.40
C PRO A 310 7.64 -22.81 2.05
N ALA A 311 7.34 -22.92 0.76
CA ALA A 311 6.02 -23.36 0.32
C ALA A 311 5.80 -24.82 0.69
N SER A 312 4.63 -25.15 1.24
CA SER A 312 4.26 -26.54 1.55
C SER A 312 4.02 -27.39 0.30
N GLU A 313 3.58 -26.75 -0.79
CA GLU A 313 3.45 -27.34 -2.12
C GLU A 313 4.31 -26.57 -3.13
N PRO A 314 5.08 -27.26 -4.00
CA PRO A 314 5.82 -26.61 -5.07
C PRO A 314 4.94 -25.74 -5.96
N ALA A 315 5.36 -24.50 -6.19
CA ALA A 315 4.67 -23.61 -7.11
C ALA A 315 4.68 -24.18 -8.53
N ASN A 316 3.60 -23.95 -9.28
CA ASN A 316 3.53 -24.33 -10.69
C ASN A 316 4.42 -23.39 -11.53
N PRO A 317 5.48 -23.89 -12.21
CA PRO A 317 6.36 -23.06 -13.03
C PRO A 317 5.65 -22.32 -14.18
N ASP A 318 4.47 -22.76 -14.58
CA ASP A 318 3.69 -22.14 -15.65
C ASP A 318 2.91 -20.89 -15.19
N GLU A 319 2.79 -20.68 -13.88
CA GLU A 319 2.15 -19.49 -13.29
C GLU A 319 3.16 -18.34 -13.04
N LEU A 320 4.45 -18.63 -13.18
CA LEU A 320 5.51 -17.63 -13.04
C LEU A 320 5.55 -16.69 -14.25
N PRO A 321 5.87 -15.40 -14.06
CA PRO A 321 5.96 -14.42 -15.15
C PRO A 321 7.28 -14.53 -15.96
N ILE A 322 7.56 -15.73 -16.47
CA ILE A 322 8.73 -16.04 -17.31
C ILE A 322 8.48 -15.54 -18.73
N THR A 323 9.29 -14.60 -19.20
CA THR A 323 9.22 -14.10 -20.59
C THR A 323 10.18 -14.86 -21.50
N ASN A 324 11.41 -15.11 -21.04
CA ASN A 324 12.43 -15.84 -21.77
C ASN A 324 12.61 -17.22 -21.13
N ARG A 325 11.78 -18.18 -21.53
CA ARG A 325 11.84 -19.56 -21.02
C ARG A 325 12.98 -20.35 -21.69
N LEU A 326 13.76 -21.05 -20.87
CA LEU A 326 14.96 -21.78 -21.27
C LEU A 326 14.91 -23.27 -20.87
N ASP A 327 14.41 -23.57 -19.67
CA ASP A 327 14.35 -24.91 -19.09
C ASP A 327 15.70 -25.66 -19.16
N LEU A 328 16.78 -24.98 -18.76
CA LEU A 328 18.15 -25.48 -18.85
C LEU A 328 18.60 -26.07 -17.52
N GLU A 329 18.96 -27.35 -17.50
CA GLU A 329 19.65 -27.97 -16.36
C GLU A 329 21.11 -27.47 -16.34
N VAL A 330 21.47 -26.64 -15.36
CA VAL A 330 22.79 -25.99 -15.29
C VAL A 330 23.78 -26.75 -14.40
N ALA A 331 23.25 -27.53 -13.46
CA ALA A 331 23.98 -28.42 -12.57
C ALA A 331 23.02 -29.53 -12.09
N PRO A 332 23.52 -30.64 -11.52
CA PRO A 332 22.67 -31.70 -10.98
C PRO A 332 21.63 -31.16 -10.00
N GLY A 333 20.35 -31.29 -10.37
CA GLY A 333 19.23 -30.86 -9.53
C GLY A 333 18.95 -29.36 -9.55
N VAL A 334 19.64 -28.57 -10.39
CA VAL A 334 19.46 -27.12 -10.50
C VAL A 334 19.11 -26.76 -11.94
N ARG A 335 17.86 -26.36 -12.14
CA ARG A 335 17.33 -25.95 -13.45
C ARG A 335 17.02 -24.47 -13.49
N LEU A 336 17.53 -23.79 -14.50
CA LEU A 336 17.15 -22.44 -14.88
C LEU A 336 15.91 -22.50 -15.77
N LEU A 337 14.76 -22.10 -15.23
CA LEU A 337 13.50 -22.04 -15.99
C LEU A 337 13.51 -20.89 -16.99
N GLY A 338 14.05 -19.73 -16.60
CA GLY A 338 14.15 -18.58 -17.50
C GLY A 338 14.24 -17.25 -16.77
N PHE A 339 13.95 -16.17 -17.50
CA PHE A 339 14.02 -14.80 -16.99
C PHE A 339 12.71 -14.05 -17.24
N ALA A 340 12.44 -13.07 -16.38
CA ALA A 340 11.41 -12.06 -16.62
C ALA A 340 11.79 -11.16 -17.81
N ALA A 341 10.89 -10.26 -18.18
CA ALA A 341 11.16 -9.26 -19.20
C ALA A 341 12.39 -8.41 -18.81
N LEU A 342 13.24 -8.16 -19.80
CA LEU A 342 14.45 -7.35 -19.65
C LEU A 342 14.15 -5.87 -19.91
N PRO A 343 14.93 -4.94 -19.33
CA PRO A 343 14.86 -3.54 -19.72
C PRO A 343 15.23 -3.38 -21.19
N ALA A 344 14.39 -2.67 -21.96
CA ALA A 344 14.66 -2.42 -23.37
C ALA A 344 15.79 -1.41 -23.57
N THR A 345 15.85 -0.40 -22.70
CA THR A 345 16.78 0.73 -22.76
C THR A 345 17.34 1.02 -21.39
N LEU A 346 18.64 1.30 -21.31
CA LEU A 346 19.31 1.80 -20.11
C LEU A 346 20.31 2.89 -20.51
N ARG A 347 20.68 3.75 -19.57
CA ARG A 347 21.75 4.74 -19.72
C ARG A 347 23.02 4.30 -19.01
N PRO A 348 24.20 4.77 -19.43
CA PRO A 348 25.43 4.58 -18.67
C PRO A 348 25.29 5.04 -17.22
N GLY A 349 25.59 4.14 -16.28
CA GLY A 349 25.42 4.34 -14.84
C GLY A 349 24.07 3.87 -14.28
N GLU A 350 23.07 3.57 -15.13
CA GLU A 350 21.82 2.99 -14.66
C GLU A 350 21.99 1.52 -14.29
N ALA A 351 21.17 1.10 -13.33
CA ALA A 351 20.98 -0.30 -13.02
C ALA A 351 19.51 -0.69 -13.13
N ALA A 352 19.27 -1.92 -13.58
CA ALA A 352 17.95 -2.53 -13.60
C ALA A 352 17.97 -3.86 -12.84
N LEU A 353 16.90 -4.10 -12.09
CA LEU A 353 16.64 -5.38 -11.45
C LEU A 353 15.62 -6.16 -12.28
N PHE A 354 15.90 -7.44 -12.53
CA PHE A 354 14.96 -8.33 -13.21
C PHE A 354 15.02 -9.72 -12.59
N ALA A 355 13.89 -10.44 -12.63
CA ALA A 355 13.79 -11.75 -12.02
C ALA A 355 14.38 -12.85 -12.92
N SER A 356 15.00 -13.83 -12.28
CA SER A 356 15.39 -15.13 -12.81
C SER A 356 14.66 -16.22 -12.03
N TYR A 357 14.23 -17.26 -12.72
CA TYR A 357 13.38 -18.31 -12.16
C TYR A 357 14.08 -19.65 -12.24
N TRP A 358 14.06 -20.37 -11.13
CA TRP A 358 14.81 -21.60 -10.93
C TRP A 358 13.92 -22.69 -10.37
N GLN A 359 14.29 -23.93 -10.64
CA GLN A 359 13.62 -25.10 -10.10
C GLN A 359 14.64 -26.12 -9.60
N ALA A 360 14.36 -26.69 -8.44
CA ALA A 360 15.04 -27.85 -7.91
C ALA A 360 14.53 -29.13 -8.60
N SER A 361 15.24 -29.59 -9.64
CA SER A 361 14.98 -30.89 -10.26
C SER A 361 15.35 -32.02 -9.31
N SER A 362 14.61 -33.12 -9.30
CA SER A 362 14.97 -34.27 -8.46
C SER A 362 16.35 -34.83 -8.84
N THR A 363 17.18 -35.12 -7.84
CA THR A 363 18.56 -35.55 -8.01
C THR A 363 19.01 -36.46 -6.86
N ASP A 364 19.86 -37.44 -7.15
CA ASP A 364 20.56 -38.25 -6.14
C ASP A 364 21.88 -37.60 -5.68
N GLU A 365 22.36 -36.58 -6.41
CA GLU A 365 23.57 -35.80 -6.09
C GLU A 365 23.22 -34.53 -5.31
N PRO A 366 24.06 -34.11 -4.34
CA PRO A 366 23.84 -32.86 -3.62
C PRO A 366 23.95 -31.66 -4.58
N ARG A 367 23.02 -30.71 -4.45
CA ARG A 367 23.06 -29.43 -5.18
C ARG A 367 24.27 -28.61 -4.72
N SER A 368 24.88 -27.88 -5.64
CA SER A 368 25.99 -26.96 -5.38
C SER A 368 25.59 -25.52 -5.63
N ASP A 369 26.27 -24.58 -5.00
CA ASP A 369 26.08 -23.15 -5.27
C ASP A 369 26.42 -22.82 -6.73
N ILE A 370 25.65 -21.89 -7.31
CA ILE A 370 25.79 -21.45 -8.70
C ILE A 370 25.97 -19.94 -8.74
N ALA A 371 27.00 -19.48 -9.45
CA ALA A 371 27.20 -18.06 -9.75
C ALA A 371 26.56 -17.71 -11.10
N VAL A 372 25.98 -16.52 -11.20
CA VAL A 372 25.34 -16.02 -12.43
C VAL A 372 26.09 -14.76 -12.90
N GLY A 373 26.82 -14.84 -14.00
CA GLY A 373 27.40 -13.66 -14.64
C GLY A 373 26.41 -13.02 -15.62
N LEU A 374 26.46 -11.70 -15.78
CA LEU A 374 25.83 -11.01 -16.89
C LEU A 374 26.90 -10.45 -17.83
N LEU A 375 26.73 -10.65 -19.14
CA LEU A 375 27.66 -10.15 -20.15
C LEU A 375 26.90 -9.38 -21.21
N LEU A 376 27.39 -8.18 -21.53
CA LEU A 376 26.96 -7.41 -22.69
C LEU A 376 27.92 -7.66 -23.84
N GLN A 377 27.38 -7.96 -25.01
CA GLN A 377 28.16 -8.12 -26.24
C GLN A 377 27.68 -7.11 -27.28
N SER A 378 28.62 -6.31 -27.79
CA SER A 378 28.35 -5.34 -28.86
C SER A 378 28.16 -6.05 -30.21
N THR A 379 27.61 -5.33 -31.20
CA THR A 379 27.50 -5.84 -32.58
C THR A 379 28.86 -6.12 -33.23
N GLU A 380 29.95 -5.55 -32.70
CA GLU A 380 31.33 -5.81 -33.14
C GLU A 380 31.97 -7.00 -32.40
N ASN A 381 31.18 -7.72 -31.59
CA ASN A 381 31.59 -8.83 -30.72
C ASN A 381 32.55 -8.44 -29.59
N GLU A 382 32.59 -7.17 -29.20
CA GLU A 382 33.29 -6.74 -27.98
C GLU A 382 32.44 -7.12 -26.76
N GLU A 383 33.10 -7.69 -25.75
CA GLU A 383 32.44 -8.16 -24.54
C GLU A 383 32.73 -7.25 -23.36
N TYR A 384 31.68 -6.90 -22.64
CA TYR A 384 31.70 -6.06 -21.46
C TYR A 384 31.07 -6.86 -20.32
N LEU A 385 31.82 -7.04 -19.24
CA LEU A 385 31.31 -7.67 -18.03
C LEU A 385 30.30 -6.72 -17.38
N ALA A 386 29.04 -7.11 -17.35
CA ALA A 386 28.08 -6.52 -16.43
C ALA A 386 28.29 -7.21 -15.07
N SER A 387 28.19 -6.45 -13.97
CA SER A 387 28.52 -6.89 -12.60
C SER A 387 28.13 -8.35 -12.30
N PRO A 388 28.95 -9.11 -11.52
CA PRO A 388 28.61 -10.48 -11.17
C PRO A 388 27.27 -10.50 -10.41
N ALA A 389 26.34 -11.34 -10.85
CA ALA A 389 25.06 -11.53 -10.19
C ALA A 389 25.13 -12.80 -9.32
N VAL A 390 25.16 -12.62 -8.01
CA VAL A 390 25.12 -13.77 -7.11
C VAL A 390 23.65 -14.20 -6.99
N LEU A 391 23.36 -15.48 -7.23
CA LEU A 391 22.09 -16.08 -6.84
C LEU A 391 21.91 -15.80 -5.34
N ASP A 392 20.81 -15.12 -4.99
CA ASP A 392 20.59 -14.47 -3.69
C ASP A 392 21.28 -15.19 -2.53
N GLU A 393 22.22 -14.50 -1.86
CA GLU A 393 22.98 -15.03 -0.71
C GLU A 393 22.06 -15.50 0.43
N LEU A 394 20.78 -15.09 0.40
CA LEU A 394 19.76 -15.46 1.37
C LEU A 394 19.26 -16.91 1.24
N TYR A 395 19.29 -17.53 0.05
CA TYR A 395 18.74 -18.89 -0.15
C TYR A 395 19.46 -19.71 -1.24
N PRO A 396 20.63 -20.28 -0.91
CA PRO A 396 21.47 -20.97 -1.90
C PRO A 396 20.86 -22.31 -2.37
N PRO A 397 21.22 -22.80 -3.57
CA PRO A 397 20.74 -24.09 -4.10
C PRO A 397 20.98 -25.30 -3.19
N THR A 398 21.97 -25.22 -2.32
CA THR A 398 22.28 -26.23 -1.30
C THR A 398 21.17 -26.43 -0.27
N GLU A 399 20.25 -25.46 -0.11
CA GLU A 399 19.10 -25.53 0.79
C GLU A 399 17.79 -25.90 0.10
N TRP A 400 17.79 -26.04 -1.23
CA TRP A 400 16.58 -26.32 -2.01
C TRP A 400 16.16 -27.79 -1.87
N GLN A 401 14.85 -28.00 -1.73
CA GLN A 401 14.20 -29.30 -1.72
C GLN A 401 13.68 -29.64 -3.12
N ASP A 402 13.51 -30.94 -3.39
CA ASP A 402 13.00 -31.41 -4.69
C ASP A 402 11.64 -30.79 -5.01
N GLY A 403 11.55 -30.16 -6.18
CA GLY A 403 10.36 -29.46 -6.64
C GLY A 403 10.33 -27.97 -6.33
N ASP A 404 11.16 -27.48 -5.39
CA ASP A 404 11.20 -26.05 -5.03
C ASP A 404 11.36 -25.18 -6.27
N VAL A 405 10.65 -24.07 -6.25
CA VAL A 405 10.73 -23.02 -7.27
C VAL A 405 11.26 -21.78 -6.58
N VAL A 406 12.29 -21.15 -7.15
CA VAL A 406 12.97 -20.02 -6.54
C VAL A 406 13.08 -18.87 -7.53
N THR A 407 12.71 -17.68 -7.09
CA THR A 407 12.85 -16.42 -7.82
C THR A 407 14.03 -15.66 -7.24
N ALA A 408 15.02 -15.36 -8.07
CA ALA A 408 16.17 -14.54 -7.69
C ALA A 408 16.23 -13.28 -8.57
N TYR A 409 16.51 -12.12 -7.96
CA TYR A 409 16.60 -10.85 -8.66
C TYR A 409 18.06 -10.56 -9.03
N LEU A 410 18.32 -10.41 -10.33
CA LEU A 410 19.63 -10.06 -10.87
C LEU A 410 19.69 -8.57 -11.17
N ARG A 411 20.82 -7.94 -10.82
CA ARG A 411 21.09 -6.54 -11.11
C ARG A 411 21.97 -6.41 -12.35
N LEU A 412 21.41 -5.85 -13.42
CA LEU A 412 22.18 -5.41 -14.59
C LEU A 412 22.57 -3.95 -14.37
N GLU A 413 23.85 -3.70 -14.13
CA GLU A 413 24.41 -2.35 -14.05
C GLU A 413 25.19 -2.05 -15.33
N ILE A 414 24.90 -0.90 -15.94
CA ILE A 414 25.62 -0.42 -17.12
C ILE A 414 26.77 0.46 -16.65
N ALA A 415 28.00 0.12 -17.05
CA ALA A 415 29.17 0.92 -16.73
C ALA A 415 28.97 2.38 -17.14
N ARG A 416 29.44 3.32 -16.30
CA ARG A 416 29.21 4.76 -16.49
C ARG A 416 29.82 5.31 -17.77
N ASP A 417 30.85 4.65 -18.28
CA ASP A 417 31.57 4.95 -19.52
C ASP A 417 31.18 4.02 -20.68
N GLN A 418 30.17 3.17 -20.50
CA GLN A 418 29.69 2.27 -21.55
C GLN A 418 29.25 3.09 -22.78
N ALA A 419 29.77 2.71 -23.95
CA ALA A 419 29.41 3.35 -25.20
C ALA A 419 27.92 3.12 -25.52
N ALA A 420 27.27 4.13 -26.09
CA ALA A 420 25.91 4.00 -26.58
C ALA A 420 25.85 2.99 -27.75
N GLY A 421 24.80 2.18 -27.80
CA GLY A 421 24.63 1.17 -28.83
C GLY A 421 23.63 0.08 -28.44
N ASP A 422 23.39 -0.84 -29.37
CA ASP A 422 22.56 -2.02 -29.13
C ASP A 422 23.47 -3.21 -28.74
N TYR A 423 23.16 -3.85 -27.62
CA TYR A 423 23.93 -4.95 -27.05
C TYR A 423 23.08 -6.21 -26.91
N GLN A 424 23.69 -7.37 -27.13
CA GLN A 424 23.14 -8.65 -26.73
C GLN A 424 23.50 -8.93 -25.26
N LEU A 425 22.51 -9.35 -24.48
CA LEU A 425 22.69 -9.68 -23.07
C LEU A 425 22.76 -11.21 -22.92
N PHE A 426 23.84 -11.69 -22.34
CA PHE A 426 24.06 -13.09 -22.02
C PHE A 426 24.06 -13.31 -20.51
N ALA A 427 23.44 -14.40 -20.07
CA ALA A 427 23.67 -14.98 -18.76
C ALA A 427 24.77 -16.05 -18.86
N VAL A 428 25.74 -15.99 -17.95
CA VAL A 428 26.78 -17.02 -17.78
C VAL A 428 26.45 -17.78 -16.49
N VAL A 429 26.06 -19.04 -16.62
CA VAL A 429 25.63 -19.87 -15.49
C VAL A 429 26.40 -21.17 -15.52
N GLY A 430 27.29 -21.37 -14.55
CA GLY A 430 28.26 -22.47 -14.59
C GLY A 430 29.14 -22.38 -15.84
N GLU A 431 29.17 -23.45 -16.64
CA GLU A 431 29.87 -23.49 -17.93
C GLU A 431 29.01 -23.01 -19.11
N SER A 432 27.73 -22.75 -18.88
CA SER A 432 26.79 -22.36 -19.93
C SER A 432 26.77 -20.86 -20.15
N ARG A 433 26.76 -20.44 -21.41
CA ARG A 433 26.48 -19.07 -21.83
C ARG A 433 25.21 -19.05 -22.66
N VAL A 434 24.21 -18.30 -22.19
CA VAL A 434 22.88 -18.27 -22.80
C VAL A 434 22.52 -16.83 -23.19
N LEU A 435 22.09 -16.63 -24.43
CA LEU A 435 21.52 -15.35 -24.87
C LEU A 435 20.15 -15.18 -24.22
N ILE A 436 19.97 -14.15 -23.41
CA ILE A 436 18.72 -13.90 -22.67
C ILE A 436 17.92 -12.74 -23.27
N GLY A 437 18.55 -11.90 -24.10
CA GLY A 437 17.86 -10.87 -24.87
C GLY A 437 18.82 -9.79 -25.37
N SER A 438 18.29 -8.59 -25.54
CA SER A 438 19.05 -7.41 -25.98
C SER A 438 18.67 -6.19 -25.16
N VAL A 439 19.64 -5.30 -24.95
CA VAL A 439 19.44 -3.99 -24.29
C VAL A 439 20.08 -2.90 -25.13
N ARG A 440 19.41 -1.77 -25.26
CA ARG A 440 19.97 -0.57 -25.89
C ARG A 440 20.55 0.33 -24.81
N VAL A 441 21.84 0.61 -24.89
CA VAL A 441 22.49 1.63 -24.07
C VAL A 441 22.35 2.97 -24.77
N GLU A 442 21.62 3.89 -24.15
CA GLU A 442 21.41 5.24 -24.69
C GLU A 442 22.62 6.14 -24.48
N GLY A 443 22.80 7.11 -25.37
CA GLY A 443 23.83 8.13 -25.20
C GLY A 443 23.38 9.17 -24.17
N VAL A 444 24.24 9.45 -23.19
CA VAL A 444 24.07 10.57 -22.26
C VAL A 444 24.93 11.73 -22.73
N SER A 445 24.29 12.88 -22.96
CA SER A 445 25.01 14.11 -23.30
C SER A 445 25.62 14.71 -22.03
N ARG A 446 26.94 14.60 -21.88
CA ARG A 446 27.69 15.15 -20.75
C ARG A 446 28.40 16.44 -21.14
N LEU A 447 28.35 17.44 -20.27
CA LEU A 447 29.08 18.70 -20.45
C LEU A 447 30.34 18.67 -19.58
N TYR A 448 31.51 18.78 -20.18
CA TYR A 448 32.78 18.87 -19.44
C TYR A 448 33.42 20.26 -19.51
N ASP A 449 32.94 21.10 -20.43
CA ASP A 449 33.30 22.51 -20.47
C ASP A 449 32.36 23.29 -19.54
N MET A 450 32.94 24.17 -18.72
CA MET A 450 32.21 24.93 -17.72
C MET A 450 31.14 25.81 -18.36
N PRO A 451 29.85 25.62 -18.02
CA PRO A 451 28.77 26.48 -18.51
C PRO A 451 28.93 27.92 -18.01
N ALA A 452 28.37 28.87 -18.76
CA ALA A 452 28.26 30.24 -18.29
C ALA A 452 27.21 30.37 -17.17
N PHE A 453 27.50 31.24 -16.21
CA PHE A 453 26.60 31.66 -15.12
C PHE A 453 26.96 33.09 -14.68
N ASP A 454 26.01 33.80 -14.09
CA ASP A 454 26.18 35.19 -13.67
C ASP A 454 26.85 35.34 -12.30
N THR A 455 26.49 34.46 -11.35
CA THR A 455 26.97 34.52 -9.96
C THR A 455 27.68 33.23 -9.58
N PHE A 456 28.94 33.35 -9.15
CA PHE A 456 29.70 32.24 -8.58
C PHE A 456 29.22 31.92 -7.15
N SER A 457 29.09 30.64 -6.82
CA SER A 457 28.74 30.18 -5.47
C SER A 457 29.90 29.40 -4.84
N GLY A 458 30.25 28.25 -5.40
CA GLY A 458 31.30 27.36 -4.90
C GLY A 458 30.92 26.58 -3.63
N VAL A 459 29.63 26.53 -3.26
CA VAL A 459 29.15 25.83 -2.06
C VAL A 459 29.08 24.32 -2.29
N ASP A 460 29.55 23.56 -1.30
CA ASP A 460 29.55 22.09 -1.33
C ASP A 460 28.47 21.53 -0.40
N PHE A 461 27.66 20.63 -0.94
CA PHE A 461 26.63 19.87 -0.24
C PHE A 461 27.12 18.44 -0.03
N GLY A 462 27.19 18.02 1.24
CA GLY A 462 27.65 16.70 1.67
C GLY A 462 29.10 16.36 1.29
N GLY A 463 29.87 17.34 0.78
CA GLY A 463 31.17 17.09 0.16
C GLY A 463 31.12 16.38 -1.20
N MET A 464 29.92 16.14 -1.75
CA MET A 464 29.69 15.33 -2.96
C MET A 464 29.21 16.17 -4.15
N ILE A 465 28.39 17.18 -3.90
CA ILE A 465 27.74 18.00 -4.93
C ILE A 465 28.13 19.46 -4.72
N ARG A 466 28.75 20.09 -5.71
CA ARG A 466 29.09 21.51 -5.69
C ARG A 466 28.09 22.33 -6.50
N LEU A 467 27.56 23.39 -5.91
CA LEU A 467 26.96 24.49 -6.66
C LEU A 467 28.07 25.39 -7.18
N VAL A 468 28.42 25.26 -8.47
CA VAL A 468 29.48 26.08 -9.09
C VAL A 468 29.03 27.53 -9.16
N GLY A 469 27.81 27.75 -9.65
CA GLY A 469 27.22 29.07 -9.79
C GLY A 469 25.76 29.00 -10.22
N TYR A 470 25.13 30.16 -10.30
CA TYR A 470 23.73 30.29 -10.68
C TYR A 470 23.46 31.58 -11.46
N SER A 471 22.31 31.65 -12.12
CA SER A 471 21.80 32.83 -12.83
C SER A 471 20.32 32.98 -12.52
N ILE A 472 19.87 34.23 -12.36
CA ILE A 472 18.50 34.56 -12.00
C ILE A 472 17.94 35.54 -13.02
N ASP A 473 16.82 35.18 -13.64
CA ASP A 473 16.05 36.03 -14.56
C ASP A 473 14.66 36.28 -13.95
N LEU A 474 14.23 37.55 -13.95
CA LEU A 474 13.01 38.06 -13.33
C LEU A 474 12.03 38.68 -14.33
N GLU A 475 12.27 38.57 -15.65
CA GLU A 475 11.45 39.24 -16.67
C GLU A 475 9.99 38.73 -16.73
N ASP A 476 9.77 37.42 -16.58
CA ASP A 476 8.46 36.75 -16.69
C ASP A 476 8.22 35.79 -15.50
N GLY A 477 8.38 36.28 -14.27
CA GLY A 477 8.45 35.47 -13.05
C GLY A 477 9.90 35.05 -12.75
N LEU A 478 10.11 34.15 -11.78
CA LEU A 478 11.46 33.75 -11.37
C LEU A 478 11.92 32.53 -12.18
N ARG A 479 12.98 32.72 -12.98
CA ARG A 479 13.78 31.64 -13.57
C ARG A 479 15.12 31.54 -12.84
N LEU A 480 15.35 30.40 -12.21
CA LEU A 480 16.60 30.08 -11.53
C LEU A 480 17.33 29.00 -12.32
N ARG A 481 18.53 29.31 -12.80
CA ARG A 481 19.44 28.35 -13.43
C ARG A 481 20.60 28.05 -12.50
N LEU A 482 20.77 26.78 -12.16
CA LEU A 482 21.81 26.26 -11.29
C LEU A 482 22.83 25.48 -12.12
N VAL A 483 24.11 25.63 -11.79
CA VAL A 483 25.20 24.84 -12.40
C VAL A 483 25.84 23.97 -11.32
N TRP A 484 25.57 22.68 -11.40
CA TRP A 484 26.08 21.68 -10.48
C TRP A 484 27.32 20.97 -11.01
N GLN A 485 28.17 20.51 -10.10
CA GLN A 485 29.29 19.64 -10.41
C GLN A 485 29.41 18.52 -9.36
N PRO A 486 29.38 17.22 -9.76
CA PRO A 486 29.76 16.13 -8.89
C PRO A 486 31.26 16.17 -8.58
N LEU A 487 31.59 16.07 -7.29
CA LEU A 487 32.97 15.99 -6.81
C LEU A 487 33.47 14.54 -6.76
N GLU A 488 32.55 13.58 -6.64
CA GLU A 488 32.81 12.15 -6.66
C GLU A 488 31.67 11.37 -7.32
N ILE A 489 31.80 10.05 -7.42
CA ILE A 489 30.72 9.19 -7.88
C ILE A 489 29.64 9.17 -6.80
N ILE A 490 28.43 9.53 -7.18
CA ILE A 490 27.26 9.49 -6.32
C ILE A 490 26.49 8.21 -6.65
N GLU A 491 26.28 7.35 -5.67
CA GLU A 491 25.55 6.07 -5.87
C GLU A 491 24.04 6.21 -5.68
N GLN A 492 23.61 7.27 -5.01
CA GLN A 492 22.24 7.48 -4.58
C GLN A 492 21.59 8.64 -5.35
N ASP A 493 20.27 8.57 -5.49
CA ASP A 493 19.50 9.65 -6.11
C ASP A 493 19.04 10.67 -5.08
N TYR A 494 19.55 11.88 -5.23
CA TYR A 494 19.16 13.04 -4.45
C TYR A 494 18.19 13.91 -5.26
N ALA A 495 17.24 14.50 -4.56
CA ALA A 495 16.40 15.57 -5.07
C ALA A 495 16.88 16.90 -4.49
N VAL A 496 16.77 17.95 -5.29
CA VAL A 496 16.98 19.33 -4.85
C VAL A 496 15.64 19.96 -4.55
N PHE A 497 15.57 20.69 -3.45
CA PHE A 497 14.43 21.54 -3.12
C PHE A 497 14.80 22.99 -3.37
N VAL A 498 13.87 23.75 -3.92
CA VAL A 498 13.97 25.19 -4.16
C VAL A 498 12.69 25.83 -3.63
N HIS A 499 12.80 26.52 -2.50
CA HIS A 499 11.69 27.14 -1.78
C HIS A 499 11.80 28.66 -1.91
N LEU A 500 10.68 29.33 -2.16
CA LEU A 500 10.59 30.78 -2.13
C LEU A 500 9.93 31.21 -0.82
N LEU A 501 10.67 31.94 -0.01
CA LEU A 501 10.26 32.35 1.33
C LEU A 501 9.91 33.83 1.37
N ASP A 502 8.85 34.17 2.11
CA ASP A 502 8.54 35.56 2.46
C ASP A 502 9.43 36.09 3.60
N ALA A 503 9.26 37.36 3.97
CA ALA A 503 10.00 38.00 5.07
C ALA A 503 9.75 37.37 6.46
N ASN A 504 8.76 36.49 6.62
CA ASN A 504 8.47 35.74 7.84
C ASN A 504 8.99 34.29 7.78
N ASN A 505 9.82 33.95 6.79
CA ASN A 505 10.28 32.60 6.48
C ASN A 505 9.14 31.61 6.19
N THR A 506 8.02 32.11 5.64
CA THR A 506 6.92 31.26 5.19
C THR A 506 7.10 30.91 3.73
N ILE A 507 6.97 29.63 3.38
CA ILE A 507 7.04 29.15 2.00
C ILE A 507 5.84 29.72 1.21
N VAL A 508 6.12 30.57 0.24
CA VAL A 508 5.15 31.11 -0.74
C VAL A 508 4.90 30.08 -1.84
N THR A 509 5.97 29.47 -2.35
CA THR A 509 5.92 28.39 -3.34
C THR A 509 7.21 27.58 -3.27
N GLN A 510 7.19 26.35 -3.78
CA GLN A 510 8.34 25.45 -3.79
C GLN A 510 8.34 24.55 -5.01
N GLN A 511 9.53 24.07 -5.39
CA GLN A 511 9.74 22.98 -6.32
C GLN A 511 10.77 22.02 -5.74
N ASP A 512 10.41 20.75 -5.67
CA ASP A 512 11.26 19.66 -5.19
C ASP A 512 11.34 18.61 -6.31
N ALA A 513 12.52 18.40 -6.87
CA ALA A 513 12.69 17.51 -8.01
C ALA A 513 14.09 16.89 -8.06
N MET A 514 14.20 15.72 -8.68
CA MET A 514 15.48 15.29 -9.23
C MET A 514 15.95 16.27 -10.31
N PRO A 515 17.27 16.41 -10.52
CA PRO A 515 17.82 17.39 -11.46
C PRO A 515 17.32 17.23 -12.90
N VAL A 516 17.35 18.34 -13.63
CA VAL A 516 16.99 18.43 -15.04
C VAL A 516 15.54 17.97 -15.26
N GLY A 517 14.62 18.49 -14.44
CA GLY A 517 13.19 18.18 -14.54
C GLY A 517 12.86 16.69 -14.33
N ASN A 518 13.50 16.06 -13.35
CA ASN A 518 13.42 14.62 -13.06
C ASN A 518 13.95 13.68 -14.16
N THR A 519 14.80 14.17 -15.06
CA THR A 519 15.33 13.35 -16.15
C THR A 519 16.78 12.92 -15.98
N TYR A 520 17.57 13.56 -15.09
CA TYR A 520 18.99 13.22 -14.93
C TYR A 520 19.38 13.02 -13.45
N PRO A 521 19.07 11.84 -12.88
CA PRO A 521 19.34 11.52 -11.48
C PRO A 521 20.82 11.62 -11.14
N THR A 522 21.14 12.01 -9.89
CA THR A 522 22.53 12.17 -9.43
C THR A 522 23.32 10.87 -9.49
N SER A 523 22.66 9.71 -9.39
CA SER A 523 23.33 8.43 -9.55
C SER A 523 23.90 8.20 -10.95
N LEU A 524 23.53 8.99 -11.97
CA LEU A 524 24.10 8.91 -13.32
C LEU A 524 25.28 9.86 -13.55
N TRP A 525 25.55 10.71 -12.56
CA TRP A 525 26.54 11.75 -12.73
C TRP A 525 27.96 11.17 -12.78
N GLN A 526 28.84 11.83 -13.54
CA GLN A 526 30.26 11.52 -13.63
C GLN A 526 31.11 12.64 -13.04
N PRO A 527 32.14 12.31 -12.24
CA PRO A 527 33.07 13.29 -11.73
C PRO A 527 33.63 14.19 -12.83
N GLY A 528 33.59 15.51 -12.60
CA GLY A 528 34.11 16.51 -13.53
C GLY A 528 33.16 16.96 -14.63
N GLU A 529 31.98 16.36 -14.78
CA GLU A 529 30.93 16.94 -15.63
C GLU A 529 30.26 18.17 -14.97
N PHE A 530 29.51 18.93 -15.76
CA PHE A 530 28.66 20.03 -15.30
C PHE A 530 27.21 19.76 -15.68
N ILE A 531 26.30 20.02 -14.75
CA ILE A 531 24.87 19.83 -14.93
C ILE A 531 24.19 21.18 -14.84
N ILE A 532 23.42 21.52 -15.88
CA ILE A 532 22.58 22.73 -15.89
C ILE A 532 21.19 22.30 -15.47
N ASP A 533 20.67 22.93 -14.41
CA ASP A 533 19.39 22.60 -13.80
C ASP A 533 18.54 23.87 -13.67
N GLU A 534 17.29 23.82 -14.12
CA GLU A 534 16.46 25.02 -14.31
C GLU A 534 15.13 24.90 -13.57
N TYR A 535 14.79 25.94 -12.81
CA TYR A 535 13.56 26.06 -12.02
C TYR A 535 12.80 27.29 -12.48
N TYR A 536 11.48 27.13 -12.66
CA TYR A 536 10.61 28.21 -13.10
C TYR A 536 9.40 28.35 -12.21
N PHE A 537 9.22 29.53 -11.65
CA PHE A 537 8.10 29.91 -10.80
C PHE A 537 7.29 31.01 -11.50
N PRO A 538 6.24 30.64 -12.26
CA PRO A 538 5.38 31.62 -12.91
C PRO A 538 4.52 32.36 -11.88
N ASN A 539 4.18 33.61 -12.17
CA ASN A 539 3.26 34.44 -11.35
C ASN A 539 3.74 34.72 -9.91
N VAL A 540 5.06 34.71 -9.69
CA VAL A 540 5.62 35.22 -8.44
C VAL A 540 5.63 36.74 -8.48
N ASP A 541 4.54 37.36 -8.01
CA ASP A 541 4.46 38.79 -7.73
C ASP A 541 5.07 39.03 -6.35
N ALA A 542 6.39 39.21 -6.26
CA ALA A 542 7.00 39.42 -4.95
C ALA A 542 8.31 40.21 -5.01
N THR A 543 8.27 41.40 -4.44
CA THR A 543 9.46 42.09 -3.92
C THR A 543 9.90 41.40 -2.62
N ASP A 544 11.20 41.21 -2.41
CA ASP A 544 11.81 40.72 -1.16
C ASP A 544 11.61 39.24 -0.80
N LEU A 545 11.53 38.32 -1.78
CA LEU A 545 11.63 36.88 -1.47
C LEU A 545 13.07 36.41 -1.34
N THR A 546 13.27 35.43 -0.45
CA THR A 546 14.51 34.65 -0.34
C THR A 546 14.31 33.29 -1.02
N ILE A 547 15.28 32.88 -1.83
CA ILE A 547 15.35 31.52 -2.37
C ILE A 547 16.13 30.67 -1.37
N GLU A 548 15.50 29.67 -0.81
CA GLU A 548 16.17 28.63 -0.02
C GLU A 548 16.32 27.38 -0.88
N LEU A 549 17.52 26.81 -0.96
CA LEU A 549 17.73 25.57 -1.70
C LEU A 549 18.65 24.59 -0.99
N GLY A 550 18.44 23.30 -1.20
CA GLY A 550 19.29 22.26 -0.66
C GLY A 550 18.99 20.90 -1.28
N TRP A 551 19.65 19.87 -0.77
CA TRP A 551 19.54 18.51 -1.30
C TRP A 551 19.01 17.57 -0.23
N TYR A 552 18.17 16.61 -0.64
CA TYR A 552 17.82 15.48 0.21
C TYR A 552 17.88 14.16 -0.55
N LEU A 553 18.27 13.11 0.16
CA LEU A 553 18.23 11.75 -0.35
C LEU A 553 16.78 11.34 -0.55
N GLN A 554 16.38 11.05 -1.79
CA GLN A 554 14.95 10.87 -2.11
C GLN A 554 14.31 9.70 -1.34
N SER A 555 15.08 8.65 -1.07
CA SER A 555 14.59 7.45 -0.39
C SER A 555 14.29 7.64 1.10
N THR A 556 14.90 8.63 1.75
CA THR A 556 14.82 8.83 3.22
C THR A 556 14.49 10.25 3.65
N GLY A 557 14.51 11.22 2.74
CA GLY A 557 14.43 12.64 3.06
C GLY A 557 15.68 13.21 3.74
N TYR A 558 16.78 12.45 3.86
CA TYR A 558 17.99 12.93 4.54
C TYR A 558 18.62 14.11 3.80
N ARG A 559 18.63 15.29 4.44
CA ARG A 559 19.23 16.48 3.87
C ARG A 559 20.76 16.46 3.95
N LEU A 560 21.40 16.86 2.85
CA LEU A 560 22.86 17.03 2.83
C LEU A 560 23.23 18.31 3.56
N SER A 561 24.26 18.22 4.42
CA SER A 561 24.81 19.39 5.09
C SER A 561 25.71 20.20 4.17
N LEU A 562 25.83 21.49 4.44
CA LEU A 562 26.78 22.40 3.82
C LEU A 562 27.50 23.22 4.89
N THR A 563 28.66 23.77 4.55
CA THR A 563 29.40 24.67 5.44
C THR A 563 29.35 26.09 4.89
N VAL A 564 28.74 27.02 5.64
CA VAL A 564 28.65 28.43 5.26
C VAL A 564 29.95 29.15 5.61
N LEU A 565 30.72 29.53 4.58
CA LEU A 565 31.94 30.32 4.75
C LEU A 565 31.61 31.83 4.79
N PRO A 566 32.30 32.64 5.63
CA PRO A 566 33.42 32.28 6.51
C PRO A 566 33.00 31.87 7.94
N SER A 567 31.70 31.79 8.24
CA SER A 567 31.19 31.52 9.59
C SER A 567 31.58 30.14 10.12
N GLY A 568 31.78 29.16 9.22
CA GLY A 568 32.01 27.76 9.57
C GLY A 568 30.77 27.07 10.13
N GLN A 569 29.60 27.72 10.06
CA GLN A 569 28.32 27.14 10.46
C GLN A 569 27.92 26.02 9.50
N ILE A 570 27.42 24.92 10.06
CA ILE A 570 26.87 23.81 9.30
C ILE A 570 25.37 24.05 9.18
N GLU A 571 24.90 24.11 7.94
CA GLU A 571 23.48 24.25 7.58
C GLU A 571 23.08 23.11 6.64
N ASP A 572 21.81 23.00 6.29
CA ASP A 572 21.27 21.99 5.37
C ASP A 572 20.64 22.63 4.11
N SER A 573 20.68 23.96 4.01
CA SER A 573 20.21 24.75 2.89
C SER A 573 21.07 26.01 2.67
N LEU A 574 21.04 26.52 1.45
CA LEU A 574 21.66 27.76 1.03
C LEU A 574 20.56 28.78 0.75
N GLU A 575 20.64 29.93 1.41
CA GLU A 575 19.77 31.07 1.13
C GLU A 575 20.40 32.03 0.11
N ILE A 576 19.61 32.44 -0.89
CA ILE A 576 19.97 33.42 -1.91
C ILE A 576 18.90 34.51 -1.90
N SER A 577 19.29 35.76 -1.68
CA SER A 577 18.42 36.92 -1.81
C SER A 577 18.67 37.63 -3.15
N PRO A 578 17.79 37.49 -4.15
CA PRO A 578 17.93 38.18 -5.43
C PRO A 578 17.81 39.70 -5.26
N ASN A 579 18.45 40.46 -6.15
CA ASN A 579 18.17 41.89 -6.28
C ASN A 579 16.86 42.05 -7.08
N TRP A 580 15.73 42.10 -6.38
CA TRP A 580 14.42 42.32 -6.98
C TRP A 580 14.33 43.74 -7.61
N PRO A 581 13.70 43.89 -8.79
CA PRO A 581 13.62 45.15 -9.53
C PRO A 581 12.75 46.24 -8.88
#